data_AF-A0A950TN42-F1
#
_entry.id   AF-A0A950TN42-F1
#
_cell.length_a   1.000
_cell.length_b   1.000
_cell.length_c   1.000
_cell.angle_alpha   90.00
_cell.angle_beta   90.00
_cell.angle_gamma   90.00
#
_symmetry.space_group_name_H-M   'P 1'
#
loop_
_entity.id
_entity.type
_entity.pdbx_description
1 polymer ?
#
loop_
_entity_poly.entity_id
_entity_poly.type
_entity_poly.pdbx_seq_one_letter_code
_entity_poly.pdbx_strand_id
1 'polypeptide(L)'
;MSEHKPLLTLPAGISFELSDLVLVQGWAEFHDLRMVVELDYSTEGEEYEEVLTFYPRNSAFRRWMIWRASHDIVVQPMMGRAMRFPCVADALEHLIPAQP
;
A
#
# COMPACT_ATOMS: atom_id res chain seq x y z
N MET A 1 -13.83 -9.53 33.48
CA MET A 1 -13.10 -8.71 32.48
C MET A 1 -11.89 -9.52 32.08
N SER A 2 -11.96 -10.25 30.97
CA SER A 2 -10.85 -11.08 30.51
C SER A 2 -10.02 -10.23 29.54
N GLU A 3 -8.79 -9.93 29.92
CA GLU A 3 -7.81 -9.28 29.06
C GLU A 3 -7.44 -10.25 27.95
N HIS A 4 -7.97 -10.02 26.75
CA HIS A 4 -7.44 -10.66 25.54
C HIS A 4 -6.05 -10.09 25.30
N LYS A 5 -5.04 -10.78 25.85
CA LYS A 5 -3.66 -10.59 25.41
C LYS A 5 -3.64 -10.92 23.92
N PRO A 6 -3.34 -9.96 23.02
CA PRO A 6 -3.22 -10.29 21.61
C PRO A 6 -2.14 -11.36 21.51
N LEU A 7 -2.49 -12.51 20.92
CA LEU A 7 -1.49 -13.47 20.50
C LEU A 7 -0.59 -12.68 19.56
N LEU A 8 0.71 -12.62 19.86
CA LEU A 8 1.69 -12.02 18.96
C LEU A 8 1.65 -12.85 17.67
N THR A 9 0.88 -12.39 16.68
CA THR A 9 0.87 -12.96 15.34
C THR A 9 2.26 -12.72 14.79
N LEU A 10 2.96 -13.80 14.43
CA LEU A 10 4.22 -13.66 13.71
C LEU A 10 3.92 -12.97 12.36
N PRO A 11 4.78 -12.06 11.89
CA PRO A 11 4.68 -11.55 10.53
C PRO A 11 4.64 -12.74 9.57
N ALA A 12 3.59 -12.82 8.77
CA ALA A 12 3.45 -13.69 7.62
C ALA A 12 4.51 -13.41 6.53
N GLY A 13 5.30 -12.34 6.64
CA GLY A 13 6.43 -12.05 5.77
C GLY A 13 5.98 -11.49 4.42
N ILE A 14 4.93 -10.68 4.45
CA ILE A 14 4.25 -10.16 3.26
C ILE A 14 4.63 -8.70 3.02
N SER A 15 5.87 -8.33 3.35
CA SER A 15 6.44 -7.02 3.07
C SER A 15 6.85 -6.89 1.60
N PHE A 16 7.05 -5.66 1.14
CA PHE A 16 7.65 -5.38 -0.15
C PHE A 16 9.14 -5.72 -0.14
N GLU A 17 9.64 -6.14 -1.30
CA GLU A 17 11.07 -6.23 -1.53
C GLU A 17 11.67 -4.82 -1.60
N LEU A 18 12.93 -4.64 -1.20
CA LEU A 18 13.58 -3.33 -1.24
C LEU A 18 13.62 -2.74 -2.66
N SER A 19 13.78 -3.58 -3.68
CA SER A 19 13.72 -3.16 -5.08
C SER A 19 12.37 -2.55 -5.46
N ASP A 20 11.28 -3.12 -4.95
CA ASP A 20 9.94 -2.62 -5.20
C ASP A 20 9.73 -1.29 -4.48
N LEU A 21 10.22 -1.15 -3.23
CA LEU A 21 10.16 0.12 -2.51
C LEU A 21 10.90 1.25 -3.24
N VAL A 22 12.10 0.97 -3.76
CA VAL A 22 12.87 1.95 -4.54
C VAL A 22 12.15 2.32 -5.84
N LEU A 23 11.57 1.32 -6.53
CA LEU A 23 10.79 1.54 -7.75
C LEU A 23 9.57 2.44 -7.48
N VAL A 24 8.80 2.13 -6.44
CA VAL A 24 7.59 2.88 -6.06
C VAL A 24 7.95 4.28 -5.60
N GLN A 25 9.03 4.46 -4.84
CA GLN A 25 9.49 5.78 -4.42
C GLN A 25 9.84 6.65 -5.64
N GLY A 26 10.63 6.13 -6.57
CA GLY A 26 10.99 6.87 -7.79
C GLY A 26 9.78 7.23 -8.64
N TRP A 27 8.81 6.31 -8.76
CA TRP A 27 7.54 6.59 -9.43
C TRP A 27 6.73 7.68 -8.73
N ALA A 28 6.61 7.62 -7.40
CA ALA A 28 5.89 8.62 -6.62
C ALA A 28 6.52 10.01 -6.75
N GLU A 29 7.85 10.09 -6.67
CA GLU A 29 8.59 11.34 -6.87
C GLU A 29 8.38 11.92 -8.28
N PHE A 30 8.44 11.08 -9.32
CA PHE A 30 8.19 11.48 -10.69
C PHE A 30 6.78 12.05 -10.91
N HIS A 31 5.79 11.55 -10.18
CA HIS A 31 4.39 11.99 -10.25
C HIS A 31 3.99 13.05 -9.21
N ASP A 32 4.96 13.67 -8.53
CA ASP A 32 4.75 14.67 -7.45
C ASP A 32 3.82 14.17 -6.32
N LEU A 33 3.97 12.89 -5.97
CA LEU A 33 3.30 12.26 -4.86
C LEU A 33 4.24 12.18 -3.65
N ARG A 34 3.64 12.15 -2.46
CA ARG A 34 4.31 11.76 -1.22
C ARG A 34 3.91 10.31 -0.92
N MET A 35 4.90 9.43 -0.89
CA MET A 35 4.75 8.06 -0.39
C MET A 35 4.99 8.04 1.12
N VAL A 36 4.19 7.26 1.84
CA VAL A 36 4.38 6.94 3.26
C VAL A 36 4.29 5.43 3.42
N VAL A 37 5.20 4.85 4.20
CA VAL A 37 5.16 3.44 4.59
C VAL A 37 4.44 3.35 5.94
N GLU A 38 3.34 2.61 5.99
CA GLU A 38 2.57 2.32 7.20
C GLU A 38 2.76 0.85 7.56
N LEU A 39 3.19 0.58 8.79
CA LEU A 39 3.38 -0.77 9.32
C LEU A 39 2.23 -1.14 10.26
N ASP A 40 1.97 -2.44 10.39
CA ASP A 40 0.94 -3.01 11.27
C ASP A 40 -0.45 -2.40 11.05
N TYR A 41 -0.78 -2.12 9.78
CA TYR A 41 -2.05 -1.50 9.42
C TYR A 41 -3.17 -2.54 9.45
N SER A 42 -4.27 -2.24 10.14
CA SER A 42 -5.45 -3.11 10.17
C SER A 42 -6.68 -2.42 9.58
N THR A 43 -7.43 -3.14 8.75
CA THR A 43 -8.71 -2.68 8.20
C THR A 43 -9.67 -3.85 8.10
N GLU A 44 -10.91 -3.66 8.57
CA GLU A 44 -12.00 -4.66 8.51
C GLU A 44 -11.65 -6.06 9.06
N GLY A 45 -10.67 -6.14 9.97
CA GLY A 45 -10.22 -7.41 10.57
C GLY A 45 -9.10 -8.12 9.80
N GLU A 46 -8.62 -7.54 8.70
CA GLU A 46 -7.38 -7.96 8.05
C GLU A 46 -6.21 -7.10 8.56
N GLU A 47 -5.15 -7.76 9.01
CA GLU A 47 -3.87 -7.14 9.37
C GLU A 47 -2.94 -7.20 8.14
N TYR A 48 -2.40 -6.06 7.75
CA TYR A 48 -1.36 -5.94 6.73
C TYR A 48 -0.07 -5.47 7.38
N GLU A 49 1.01 -6.19 7.12
CA GLU A 49 2.33 -5.88 7.68
C GLU A 49 2.90 -4.57 7.15
N GLU A 50 2.69 -4.29 5.87
CA GLU A 50 3.23 -3.12 5.20
C GLU A 50 2.24 -2.60 4.15
N VAL A 51 1.91 -1.31 4.26
CA VAL A 51 1.05 -0.60 3.31
C VAL A 51 1.77 0.66 2.85
N LEU A 52 1.85 0.85 1.53
CA LEU A 52 2.34 2.07 0.90
C LEU A 52 1.14 2.98 0.64
N THR A 53 1.16 4.18 1.21
CA THR A 53 0.08 5.16 1.05
C THR A 53 0.57 6.39 0.30
N PHE A 54 -0.27 6.89 -0.61
CA PHE A 54 0.11 7.94 -1.56
C PHE A 54 -0.77 9.16 -1.38
N TYR A 55 -0.13 10.32 -1.31
CA TYR A 55 -0.78 11.61 -1.17
C TYR A 55 -0.33 12.54 -2.29
N PRO A 56 -1.21 13.35 -2.89
CA PRO A 56 -0.79 14.55 -3.58
C PRO A 56 0.05 15.42 -2.63
N ARG A 57 1.14 16.04 -3.11
CA ARG A 57 2.13 16.73 -2.26
C ARG A 57 1.54 17.74 -1.26
N ASN A 58 0.45 18.41 -1.64
CA ASN A 58 -0.20 19.44 -0.84
C ASN A 58 -1.56 19.00 -0.26
N SER A 59 -1.81 17.69 -0.12
CA SER A 59 -3.08 17.15 0.36
C SER A 59 -2.88 16.21 1.54
N ALA A 60 -3.79 16.30 2.52
CA ALA A 60 -3.91 15.32 3.60
C ALA A 60 -4.74 14.10 3.19
N PHE A 61 -5.44 14.16 2.05
CA PHE A 61 -6.26 13.06 1.57
C PHE A 61 -5.40 12.07 0.77
N ARG A 62 -5.46 10.81 1.20
CA ARG A 62 -4.87 9.68 0.48
C ARG A 62 -5.50 9.58 -0.90
N ARG A 63 -4.73 9.11 -1.88
CA ARG A 63 -5.23 8.78 -3.22
C ARG A 63 -5.33 7.27 -3.39
N TRP A 64 -4.31 6.55 -2.94
CA TRP A 64 -4.23 5.10 -2.99
C TRP A 64 -3.56 4.53 -1.75
N MET A 65 -3.89 3.27 -1.49
CA MET A 65 -3.13 2.37 -0.63
C MET A 65 -2.69 1.18 -1.49
N ILE A 66 -1.46 0.73 -1.31
CA ILE A 66 -0.91 -0.44 -1.99
C ILE A 66 -0.33 -1.36 -0.92
N TRP A 67 -0.68 -2.64 -0.97
CA TRP A 67 -0.10 -3.65 -0.11
C TRP A 67 0.14 -4.93 -0.89
N ARG A 68 1.03 -5.76 -0.36
CA ARG A 68 1.27 -7.09 -0.88
C ARG A 68 0.35 -8.07 -0.16
N ALA A 69 -0.35 -8.90 -0.91
CA ALA A 69 -0.92 -10.14 -0.39
C ALA A 69 -0.03 -11.32 -0.82
N SER A 70 -0.38 -12.54 -0.41
CA SER A 70 0.51 -13.70 -0.58
C SER A 70 1.02 -13.93 -2.01
N HIS A 71 0.28 -13.53 -3.05
CA HIS A 71 0.63 -13.76 -4.44
C HIS A 71 0.39 -12.56 -5.37
N ASP A 72 -0.14 -11.45 -4.86
CA ASP A 72 -0.51 -10.30 -5.68
C ASP A 72 -0.24 -8.98 -4.95
N ILE A 73 -0.19 -7.91 -5.74
CA ILE A 73 -0.18 -6.53 -5.27
C ILE A 73 -1.61 -6.03 -5.35
N VAL A 74 -2.14 -5.59 -4.22
CA VAL A 74 -3.48 -5.01 -4.14
C VAL A 74 -3.33 -3.50 -4.11
N VAL A 75 -4.11 -2.83 -4.96
CA VAL A 75 -4.23 -1.37 -4.94
C VAL A 75 -5.66 -0.99 -4.61
N GLN A 76 -5.85 -0.24 -3.52
CA GLN A 76 -7.12 0.34 -3.15
C GLN A 76 -7.12 1.85 -3.42
N PRO A 77 -7.85 2.33 -4.43
CA PRO A 77 -8.14 3.76 -4.54
C PRO A 77 -9.07 4.19 -3.41
N MET A 78 -8.96 5.44 -2.95
CA MET A 78 -9.91 5.96 -1.94
C MET A 78 -11.36 5.99 -2.46
N MET A 79 -11.51 6.15 -3.77
CA MET A 79 -12.79 6.06 -4.46
C MET A 79 -12.70 4.98 -5.52
N GLY A 80 -13.41 3.87 -5.31
CA GLY A 80 -13.48 2.77 -6.27
C GLY A 80 -13.22 1.41 -5.64
N ARG A 81 -12.98 0.42 -6.50
CA ARG A 81 -12.75 -0.96 -6.10
C ARG A 81 -11.26 -1.26 -6.03
N ALA A 82 -10.89 -2.16 -5.12
CA ALA A 82 -9.57 -2.76 -5.11
C ALA A 82 -9.24 -3.39 -6.48
N MET A 83 -8.01 -3.20 -6.91
CA MET A 83 -7.43 -3.80 -8.11
C MET A 83 -6.29 -4.72 -7.70
N ARG A 84 -6.05 -5.79 -8.46
CA ARG A 84 -5.02 -6.79 -8.18
C ARG A 84 -4.08 -6.91 -9.37
N PHE A 85 -2.78 -6.96 -9.09
CA PHE A 85 -1.73 -7.05 -10.08
C PHE A 85 -0.72 -8.13 -9.67
N PRO A 86 -0.08 -8.81 -10.62
CA PRO A 86 0.89 -9.85 -10.28
C PRO A 86 2.22 -9.28 -9.75
N CYS A 87 2.52 -8.01 -10.03
CA CYS A 87 3.71 -7.34 -9.49
C CYS A 87 3.50 -5.82 -9.35
N VAL A 88 4.46 -5.16 -8.70
CA VAL A 88 4.43 -3.72 -8.44
C VAL A 88 4.54 -2.91 -9.74
N ALA A 89 5.40 -3.32 -10.67
CA ALA A 89 5.55 -2.63 -11.95
C ALA A 89 4.22 -2.55 -12.71
N ASP A 90 3.53 -3.69 -12.84
CA ASP A 90 2.21 -3.76 -13.49
C ASP A 90 1.18 -2.87 -12.80
N ALA A 91 1.20 -2.81 -11.46
CA ALA A 91 0.33 -1.91 -10.71
C ALA A 91 0.61 -0.43 -11.07
N LEU A 92 1.88 -0.01 -11.05
CA LEU A 92 2.26 1.38 -11.30
C LEU A 92 1.92 1.85 -12.72
N GLU A 93 2.01 0.98 -13.73
CA GLU A 93 1.58 1.28 -15.10
C GLU A 93 0.09 1.63 -15.20
N HIS A 94 -0.74 1.05 -14.33
CA HIS A 94 -2.19 1.30 -14.31
C HIS A 94 -2.58 2.49 -13.42
N LEU A 95 -1.69 2.91 -12.52
CA LEU A 95 -1.94 4.01 -11.58
C LEU A 95 -1.56 5.39 -12.13
N ILE A 96 -1.25 5.49 -13.43
CA ILE A 96 -1.01 6.77 -14.10
C ILE A 96 -2.12 7.75 -13.66
N PRO A 97 -1.77 8.83 -12.95
CA PRO A 97 -2.76 9.79 -12.52
C PRO A 97 -3.44 10.35 -13.76
N ALA A 98 -4.77 10.31 -13.83
CA ALA A 98 -5.50 11.17 -14.76
C ALA A 98 -4.98 12.60 -14.54
N GLN A 99 -4.40 13.20 -15.58
CA GLN A 99 -3.96 14.59 -15.53
C GLN A 99 -5.16 15.47 -15.13
N PRO A 100 -4.92 16.55 -14.37
CA PRO A 100 -5.98 17.46 -13.93
C PRO A 100 -6.75 18.07 -15.09
#